data_AF-A0A950ACR6-F1
#
_entry.id   AF-A0A950ACR6-F1
#
_cell.length_a   1.000
_cell.length_b   1.000
_cell.length_c   1.000
_cell.angle_alpha   90.00
_cell.angle_beta   90.00
_cell.angle_gamma   90.00
#
_symmetry.space_group_name_H-M   'P 1'
#
loop_
_entity.id
_entity.type
_entity.pdbx_description
1 polymer ?
#
loop_
_entity_poly.entity_id
_entity_poly.type
_entity_poly.pdbx_seq_one_letter_code
_entity_poly.pdbx_strand_id
1 'polypeptide(L)'
;MAEAATTYQEKAQRLNALRQELADAERELKRARQATLEHRKGATSNPRCEAIINRYTLLAAVAGLLPTFLDAAALTGLQIKLIDALAEHFGKNYTEEQGKNTLVAITGGMVAPLAAPSIAGAAAVVPVVGPVVSLVTSPAAAAISTRVIGHLALERFEREEADVAKIPAKEPVVTAPR
;
A
#
# COMPACT_ATOMS: atom_id res chain seq x y z
N MET A 1 -38.38 39.21 -22.37
CA MET A 1 -37.73 39.09 -21.04
C MET A 1 -38.17 37.85 -20.23
N ALA A 2 -39.19 37.08 -20.62
CA ALA A 2 -39.65 35.88 -19.89
C ALA A 2 -38.83 34.59 -20.15
N GLU A 3 -38.12 34.52 -21.28
CA GLU A 3 -37.43 33.30 -21.77
C GLU A 3 -36.09 32.99 -21.06
N ALA A 4 -35.44 34.02 -20.51
CA ALA A 4 -34.21 33.86 -19.74
C ALA A 4 -34.48 33.32 -18.31
N ALA A 5 -35.67 33.59 -17.76
CA ALA A 5 -36.04 33.20 -16.40
C ALA A 5 -36.32 31.70 -16.28
N THR A 6 -36.90 31.08 -17.31
CA THR A 6 -37.19 29.64 -17.35
C THR A 6 -35.91 28.80 -17.50
N THR A 7 -34.95 29.28 -18.30
CA THR A 7 -33.63 28.64 -18.48
C THR A 7 -32.83 28.56 -17.17
N TYR A 8 -32.93 29.57 -16.31
CA TYR A 8 -32.26 29.60 -15.01
C TYR A 8 -32.89 28.63 -14.01
N GLN A 9 -34.22 28.58 -13.96
CA GLN A 9 -34.98 27.65 -13.10
C GLN A 9 -34.66 26.19 -13.45
N GLU A 10 -34.61 25.87 -14.74
CA GLU A 10 -34.30 24.52 -15.22
C GLU A 10 -32.86 24.11 -14.90
N LYS A 11 -31.89 25.03 -15.05
CA LYS A 11 -30.50 24.81 -14.63
C LYS A 11 -30.37 24.63 -13.11
N ALA A 12 -31.13 25.39 -12.32
CA ALA A 12 -31.14 25.26 -10.87
C ALA A 12 -31.70 23.90 -10.42
N GLN A 13 -32.75 23.41 -11.08
CA GLN A 13 -33.31 22.08 -10.83
C GLN A 13 -32.32 20.97 -11.21
N ARG A 14 -31.68 21.05 -12.39
CA ARG A 14 -30.64 20.10 -12.81
C ARG A 14 -29.44 20.09 -11.87
N LEU A 15 -29.03 21.26 -11.37
CA LEU A 15 -27.91 21.37 -10.41
C LEU A 15 -28.27 20.72 -9.06
N ASN A 16 -29.51 20.87 -8.61
CA ASN A 16 -29.97 20.22 -7.39
C ASN A 16 -30.05 18.70 -7.55
N ALA A 17 -30.50 18.21 -8.70
CA ALA A 17 -30.50 16.78 -9.03
C ALA A 17 -29.07 16.21 -9.10
N LEU A 18 -28.16 16.87 -9.81
CA LEU A 18 -26.74 16.47 -9.90
C LEU A 18 -26.04 16.46 -8.53
N ARG A 19 -26.37 17.41 -7.65
CA ARG A 19 -25.86 17.43 -6.26
C ARG A 19 -26.34 16.24 -5.46
N GLN A 20 -27.59 15.80 -5.68
CA GLN A 20 -28.12 14.61 -5.02
C GLN A 20 -27.42 13.34 -5.53
N GLU A 21 -27.26 13.20 -6.85
CA GLU A 21 -26.54 12.06 -7.45
C GLU A 21 -25.08 11.99 -6.98
N LEU A 22 -24.37 13.12 -6.91
CA LEU A 22 -23.02 13.16 -6.36
C LEU A 22 -22.98 12.74 -4.88
N ALA A 23 -23.94 13.19 -4.08
CA ALA A 23 -24.03 12.82 -2.67
C ALA A 23 -24.36 11.33 -2.47
N ASP A 24 -25.11 10.71 -3.37
CA ASP A 24 -25.37 9.26 -3.37
C ASP A 24 -24.14 8.47 -3.82
N ALA A 25 -23.51 8.86 -4.93
CA ALA A 25 -22.27 8.25 -5.42
C ALA A 25 -21.12 8.33 -4.39
N GLU A 26 -20.98 9.46 -3.69
CA GLU A 26 -20.01 9.60 -2.61
C GLU A 26 -20.29 8.66 -1.43
N ARG A 27 -21.57 8.45 -1.09
CA ARG A 27 -21.97 7.53 -0.02
C ARG A 27 -21.69 6.08 -0.41
N GLU A 28 -21.97 5.71 -1.65
CA GLU A 28 -21.66 4.38 -2.17
C GLU A 28 -20.16 4.13 -2.23
N LEU A 29 -19.37 5.09 -2.72
CA LEU A 29 -17.92 5.00 -2.72
C LEU A 29 -17.36 4.86 -1.30
N LYS A 30 -17.89 5.63 -0.33
CA LYS A 30 -17.49 5.52 1.09
C LYS A 30 -17.81 4.13 1.66
N ARG A 31 -18.99 3.57 1.36
CA ARG A 31 -19.40 2.22 1.80
C ARG A 31 -18.54 1.13 1.16
N ALA A 32 -18.33 1.19 -0.15
CA ALA A 32 -17.48 0.23 -0.87
C ALA A 32 -16.03 0.27 -0.37
N ARG A 33 -15.50 1.48 -0.14
CA ARG A 33 -14.17 1.68 0.45
C ARG A 33 -14.11 1.13 1.88
N GLN A 34 -15.11 1.41 2.72
CA GLN A 34 -15.18 0.87 4.08
C GLN A 34 -15.26 -0.65 4.09
N ALA A 35 -16.11 -1.27 3.27
CA ALA A 35 -16.19 -2.74 3.16
C ALA A 35 -14.85 -3.35 2.74
N THR A 36 -14.15 -2.71 1.78
CA THR A 36 -12.81 -3.13 1.35
C THR A 36 -11.77 -2.97 2.47
N LEU A 37 -11.85 -1.88 3.26
CA LEU A 37 -10.95 -1.62 4.38
C LEU A 37 -11.17 -2.60 5.54
N GLU A 38 -12.41 -2.87 5.92
CA GLU A 38 -12.75 -3.82 6.98
C GLU A 38 -12.34 -5.25 6.58
N HIS A 39 -12.53 -5.62 5.31
CA HIS A 39 -12.04 -6.89 4.79
C HIS A 39 -10.50 -7.00 4.85
N ARG A 40 -9.78 -5.90 4.55
CA ARG A 40 -8.31 -5.84 4.65
C ARG A 40 -7.79 -5.87 6.08
N LYS A 41 -8.46 -5.21 7.04
CA LYS A 41 -8.08 -5.21 8.46
C LYS A 41 -8.08 -6.62 9.07
N GLY A 42 -8.96 -7.49 8.59
CA GLY A 42 -9.02 -8.89 9.01
C GLY A 42 -7.80 -9.73 8.57
N ALA A 43 -7.12 -9.35 7.49
CA ALA A 43 -5.95 -10.08 6.99
C ALA A 43 -4.66 -9.72 7.75
N THR A 44 -4.50 -8.46 8.17
CA THR A 44 -3.23 -7.86 8.64
C THR A 44 -3.08 -7.74 10.16
N SER A 45 -3.90 -8.44 10.95
CA SER A 45 -3.99 -8.24 12.41
C SER A 45 -3.00 -9.09 13.21
N ASN A 46 -1.75 -9.25 12.76
CA ASN A 46 -0.71 -9.84 13.61
C ASN A 46 -0.07 -8.74 14.50
N PRO A 47 -0.30 -8.72 15.82
CA PRO A 47 0.19 -7.66 16.70
C PRO A 47 1.72 -7.60 16.75
N ARG A 48 2.42 -8.72 16.47
CA ARG A 48 3.88 -8.76 16.42
C ARG A 48 4.42 -8.10 15.15
N CYS A 49 3.78 -8.32 14.00
CA CYS A 49 4.10 -7.62 12.76
C CYS A 49 3.87 -6.11 12.89
N GLU A 50 2.76 -5.71 13.52
CA GLU A 50 2.44 -4.30 13.77
C GLU A 50 3.49 -3.62 14.66
N ALA A 51 3.97 -4.32 15.69
CA ALA A 51 5.06 -3.82 16.55
C ALA A 51 6.38 -3.63 15.77
N ILE A 52 6.71 -4.56 14.87
CA ILE A 52 7.87 -4.43 13.98
C ILE A 52 7.71 -3.19 13.10
N ILE A 53 6.59 -3.06 12.38
CA ILE A 53 6.33 -1.92 11.48
C ILE A 53 6.43 -0.61 12.27
N ASN A 54 5.77 -0.49 13.42
CA ASN A 54 5.81 0.71 14.25
C ASN A 54 7.23 1.09 14.69
N ARG A 55 8.06 0.11 15.07
CA ARG A 55 9.45 0.36 15.47
C ARG A 55 10.26 0.98 14.34
N TYR A 56 10.18 0.40 13.14
CA TYR A 56 10.93 0.91 11.98
C TYR A 56 10.33 2.22 11.44
N THR A 57 9.01 2.42 11.52
CA THR A 57 8.37 3.71 11.23
C THR A 57 8.90 4.82 12.14
N LEU A 58 9.06 4.55 13.45
CA LEU A 58 9.63 5.52 14.39
C LEU A 58 11.09 5.82 14.05
N LEU A 59 11.89 4.78 13.75
CA LEU A 59 13.28 4.95 13.31
C LEU A 59 13.38 5.75 12.01
N ALA A 60 12.43 5.55 11.08
CA ALA A 60 12.38 6.28 9.81
C ALA A 60 12.02 7.74 10.03
N ALA A 61 11.09 8.01 10.94
CA ALA A 61 10.77 9.38 11.35
C ALA A 61 12.02 10.08 11.87
N VAL A 62 12.81 9.42 12.74
CA VAL A 62 14.08 9.96 13.26
C VAL A 62 15.11 10.16 12.15
N ALA A 63 15.25 9.21 11.22
CA ALA A 63 16.16 9.32 10.08
C ALA A 63 15.81 10.53 9.19
N GLY A 64 14.52 10.77 8.94
CA GLY A 64 14.04 11.90 8.14
C GLY A 64 14.20 13.30 8.79
N LEU A 65 14.73 13.39 10.01
CA LEU A 65 15.19 14.66 10.59
C LEU A 65 16.62 15.02 10.16
N LEU A 66 17.35 14.10 9.54
CA LEU A 66 18.75 14.30 9.18
C LEU A 66 18.85 15.11 7.87
N PRO A 67 19.52 16.29 7.86
CA PRO A 67 19.59 17.16 6.70
C PRO A 67 20.61 16.72 5.63
N THR A 68 21.16 15.50 5.70
CA THR A 68 22.25 15.05 4.82
C THR A 68 21.78 14.11 3.70
N PHE A 69 22.49 14.11 2.57
CA PHE A 69 22.25 13.22 1.42
C PHE A 69 22.32 11.72 1.73
N LEU A 70 22.78 11.33 2.93
CA LEU A 70 22.76 9.95 3.42
C LEU A 70 21.34 9.47 3.81
N ASP A 71 20.37 10.37 3.93
CA ASP A 71 19.00 10.07 4.37
C ASP A 71 18.32 9.03 3.47
N ALA A 72 18.50 9.11 2.15
CA ALA A 72 17.91 8.14 1.22
C ALA A 72 18.47 6.72 1.38
N ALA A 73 19.79 6.58 1.55
CA ALA A 73 20.43 5.28 1.76
C ALA A 73 20.10 4.70 3.15
N ALA A 74 20.06 5.56 4.17
CA ALA A 74 19.66 5.18 5.53
C ALA A 74 18.20 4.70 5.56
N LEU A 75 17.29 5.42 4.91
CA LEU A 75 15.88 5.05 4.81
C LEU A 75 15.69 3.76 4.03
N THR A 76 16.42 3.58 2.92
CA THR A 76 16.40 2.33 2.13
C THR A 76 16.91 1.15 2.96
N GLY A 77 18.04 1.30 3.66
CA GLY A 77 18.56 0.25 4.54
C GLY A 77 17.59 -0.09 5.68
N LEU A 78 16.89 0.91 6.21
CA LEU A 78 15.88 0.71 7.24
C LEU A 78 14.64 -0.03 6.72
N GLN A 79 14.19 0.28 5.50
CA GLN A 79 13.10 -0.43 4.82
C GLN A 79 13.49 -1.88 4.49
N ILE A 80 14.72 -2.14 4.06
CA ILE A 80 15.23 -3.50 3.85
C ILE A 80 15.23 -4.30 5.15
N LYS A 81 15.73 -3.70 6.26
CA LYS A 81 15.70 -4.37 7.57
C LYS A 81 14.29 -4.57 8.12
N LEU A 82 13.35 -3.70 7.80
CA LEU A 82 11.94 -3.90 8.13
C LEU A 82 11.39 -5.14 7.42
N ILE A 83 11.67 -5.29 6.12
CA ILE A 83 11.25 -6.46 5.33
C ILE A 83 11.88 -7.74 5.88
N ASP A 84 13.17 -7.70 6.22
CA ASP A 84 13.90 -8.82 6.81
C ASP A 84 13.29 -9.25 8.16
N ALA A 85 13.05 -8.31 9.07
CA ALA A 85 12.41 -8.59 10.36
C ALA A 85 10.98 -9.15 10.21
N LEU A 86 10.23 -8.71 9.20
CA LEU A 86 8.93 -9.30 8.88
C LEU A 86 9.11 -10.71 8.31
N ALA A 87 10.05 -10.93 7.39
CA ALA A 87 10.33 -12.25 6.82
C ALA A 87 10.72 -13.27 7.90
N GLU A 88 11.56 -12.87 8.86
CA GLU A 88 11.96 -13.69 10.02
C GLU A 88 10.74 -14.13 10.85
N HIS A 89 9.76 -13.23 11.04
CA HIS A 89 8.52 -13.55 11.75
C HIS A 89 7.67 -14.61 11.01
N PHE A 90 7.74 -14.66 9.68
CA PHE A 90 7.17 -15.72 8.85
C PHE A 90 8.10 -16.92 8.64
N GLY A 91 9.21 -17.03 9.41
CA GLY A 91 10.14 -18.15 9.36
C GLY A 91 11.08 -18.15 8.15
N LYS A 92 11.19 -17.02 7.44
CA LYS A 92 12.08 -16.86 6.27
C LYS A 92 13.31 -16.06 6.68
N ASN A 93 14.49 -16.51 6.29
CA ASN A 93 15.72 -15.74 6.47
C ASN A 93 16.04 -15.04 5.17
N TYR A 94 15.88 -13.71 5.13
CA TYR A 94 16.18 -12.95 3.92
C TYR A 94 17.65 -12.55 3.91
N THR A 95 18.31 -12.74 2.78
CA THR A 95 19.59 -12.07 2.53
C THR A 95 19.34 -10.59 2.22
N GLU A 96 20.36 -9.75 2.36
CA GLU A 96 20.27 -8.33 1.99
C GLU A 96 19.78 -8.13 0.54
N GLU A 97 20.22 -9.00 -0.37
CA GLU A 97 19.76 -9.00 -1.76
C GLU A 97 18.27 -9.38 -1.89
N GLN A 98 17.79 -10.35 -1.12
CA GLN A 98 16.38 -10.74 -1.12
C GLN A 98 15.49 -9.63 -0.55
N GLY A 99 15.94 -8.96 0.53
CA GLY A 99 15.26 -7.80 1.08
C GLY A 99 15.19 -6.64 0.07
N LYS A 100 16.31 -6.36 -0.62
CA LYS A 100 16.36 -5.35 -1.70
C LYS A 100 15.43 -5.72 -2.86
N ASN A 101 15.45 -6.96 -3.33
CA ASN A 101 14.59 -7.42 -4.42
C ASN A 101 13.11 -7.33 -4.03
N THR A 102 12.78 -7.64 -2.78
CA THR A 102 11.41 -7.52 -2.27
C THR A 102 10.97 -6.06 -2.19
N LEU A 103 11.86 -5.17 -1.72
CA LEU A 103 11.60 -3.73 -1.73
C LEU A 103 11.36 -3.21 -3.16
N VAL A 104 12.20 -3.62 -4.11
CA VAL A 104 12.04 -3.29 -5.54
C VAL A 104 10.74 -3.87 -6.10
N ALA A 105 10.36 -5.09 -5.73
CA ALA A 105 9.12 -5.72 -6.18
C ALA A 105 7.87 -5.04 -5.60
N ILE A 106 7.89 -4.65 -4.33
CA ILE A 106 6.81 -3.87 -3.70
C ILE A 106 6.72 -2.51 -4.40
N THR A 107 7.83 -1.79 -4.48
CA THR A 107 7.84 -0.44 -5.05
C THR A 107 7.49 -0.46 -6.54
N GLY A 108 8.01 -1.42 -7.31
CA GLY A 108 7.68 -1.63 -8.73
C GLY A 108 6.23 -2.09 -8.93
N GLY A 109 5.73 -2.93 -8.03
CA GLY A 109 4.33 -3.38 -8.00
C GLY A 109 3.34 -2.26 -7.65
N MET A 110 3.79 -1.18 -7.02
CA MET A 110 2.97 0.02 -6.79
C MET A 110 2.85 0.90 -8.04
N VAL A 111 3.80 0.78 -8.98
CA VAL A 111 3.75 1.52 -10.26
C VAL A 111 2.86 0.81 -11.28
N ALA A 112 2.76 -0.53 -11.22
CA ALA A 112 1.98 -1.32 -12.18
C ALA A 112 0.47 -0.95 -12.25
N PRO A 113 -0.23 -0.63 -11.13
CA PRO A 113 -1.63 -0.18 -11.17
C PRO A 113 -1.85 1.19 -11.81
N LEU A 114 -0.80 2.03 -11.97
CA LEU A 114 -0.91 3.35 -12.59
C LEU A 114 -1.04 3.28 -14.13
N ALA A 115 -0.80 2.11 -14.74
CA ALA A 115 -1.00 1.87 -16.17
C ALA A 115 -2.46 1.46 -16.52
N ALA A 116 -3.34 1.28 -15.53
CA ALA A 116 -4.75 0.97 -15.75
C ALA A 116 -5.59 2.28 -15.73
N PRO A 117 -6.31 2.62 -16.81
CA PRO A 117 -7.01 3.91 -16.95
C PRO A 117 -8.24 4.12 -16.03
N SER A 118 -8.51 3.23 -15.08
CA SER A 118 -9.77 3.19 -14.33
C SER A 118 -9.68 3.45 -12.82
N ILE A 119 -8.50 3.74 -12.26
CA ILE A 119 -8.37 3.94 -10.80
C ILE A 119 -7.98 5.37 -10.47
N ALA A 120 -8.95 6.30 -10.52
CA ALA A 120 -8.82 7.69 -10.06
C ALA A 120 -8.61 7.84 -8.51
N GLY A 121 -8.15 6.79 -7.83
CA GLY A 121 -7.96 6.76 -6.37
C GLY A 121 -6.57 6.31 -5.90
N ALA A 122 -5.68 5.89 -6.81
CA ALA A 122 -4.31 5.50 -6.50
C ALA A 122 -3.30 6.67 -6.63
N ALA A 123 -3.80 7.92 -6.73
CA ALA A 123 -2.98 9.12 -6.92
C ALA A 123 -2.34 9.67 -5.63
N ALA A 124 -2.29 8.87 -4.58
CA ALA A 124 -1.39 9.10 -3.47
C ALA A 124 -0.76 7.76 -3.22
N VAL A 125 0.55 7.64 -3.44
CA VAL A 125 1.48 6.78 -2.68
C VAL A 125 2.76 6.66 -3.52
N VAL A 126 3.82 7.26 -2.95
CA VAL A 126 5.24 6.88 -3.07
C VAL A 126 6.02 7.48 -4.26
N PRO A 127 6.60 8.69 -4.08
CA PRO A 127 7.76 9.11 -4.86
C PRO A 127 9.01 8.38 -4.34
N VAL A 128 9.18 7.09 -4.67
CA VAL A 128 10.40 6.32 -4.29
C VAL A 128 11.13 5.74 -5.50
N VAL A 129 10.72 6.06 -6.73
CA VAL A 129 11.49 5.66 -7.92
C VAL A 129 11.73 6.83 -8.86
N GLY A 130 12.91 7.43 -8.72
CA GLY A 130 13.46 8.48 -9.58
C GLY A 130 14.46 9.33 -8.82
N PRO A 131 15.52 9.87 -9.46
CA PRO A 131 16.47 10.78 -8.84
C PRO A 131 15.84 12.17 -8.62
N VAL A 132 14.78 12.23 -7.82
CA VAL A 132 14.18 13.48 -7.36
C VAL A 132 14.70 13.75 -5.96
N VAL A 133 15.85 14.39 -5.95
CA VAL A 133 16.66 14.76 -4.78
C VAL A 133 16.00 15.82 -3.88
N SER A 134 14.72 16.18 -4.01
CA SER A 134 14.28 17.48 -3.44
C SER A 134 13.07 17.57 -2.52
N LEU A 135 12.39 16.50 -2.08
CA LEU A 135 11.28 16.71 -1.10
C LEU A 135 10.88 15.49 -0.25
N VAL A 136 11.83 14.74 0.31
CA VAL A 136 11.54 13.71 1.35
C VAL A 136 12.04 14.09 2.76
N THR A 137 12.57 15.30 2.94
CA THR A 137 13.11 15.84 4.20
C THR A 137 12.02 16.20 5.23
N SER A 138 10.92 15.44 5.29
CA SER A 138 9.96 15.55 6.39
C SER A 138 9.88 14.23 7.15
N PRO A 139 9.97 14.27 8.49
CA PRO A 139 9.83 13.08 9.34
C PRO A 139 8.53 12.31 9.06
N ALA A 140 7.47 13.05 8.70
CA ALA A 140 6.18 12.49 8.34
C ALA A 140 6.23 11.68 7.04
N ALA A 141 6.90 12.16 6.00
CA ALA A 141 7.04 11.43 4.73
C ALA A 141 7.86 10.14 4.90
N ALA A 142 8.94 10.19 5.67
CA ALA A 142 9.76 9.01 6.00
C ALA A 142 8.97 7.97 6.82
N ALA A 143 8.16 8.42 7.77
CA ALA A 143 7.28 7.56 8.56
C ALA A 143 6.20 6.90 7.69
N ILE A 144 5.48 7.68 6.88
CA ILE A 144 4.39 7.20 6.04
C ILE A 144 4.90 6.18 5.02
N SER A 145 5.99 6.49 4.31
CA SER A 145 6.57 5.59 3.31
C SER A 145 6.99 4.25 3.91
N THR A 146 7.72 4.28 5.03
CA THR A 146 8.16 3.07 5.75
C THR A 146 6.96 2.24 6.24
N ARG A 147 5.92 2.91 6.75
CA ARG A 147 4.71 2.23 7.21
C ARG A 147 3.97 1.53 6.07
N VAL A 148 3.82 2.21 4.93
CA VAL A 148 3.16 1.65 3.73
C VAL A 148 3.95 0.45 3.20
N ILE A 149 5.27 0.56 3.07
CA ILE A 149 6.12 -0.54 2.62
C ILE A 149 6.02 -1.74 3.56
N GLY A 150 6.02 -1.49 4.88
CA GLY A 150 5.84 -2.53 5.89
C GLY A 150 4.53 -3.31 5.73
N HIS A 151 3.41 -2.62 5.56
CA HIS A 151 2.12 -3.27 5.36
C HIS A 151 2.02 -4.02 4.02
N LEU A 152 2.64 -3.50 2.95
CA LEU A 152 2.65 -4.20 1.66
C LEU A 152 3.52 -5.46 1.70
N ALA A 153 4.65 -5.42 2.41
CA ALA A 153 5.47 -6.60 2.67
C ALA A 153 4.70 -7.64 3.49
N LEU A 154 4.01 -7.19 4.54
CA LEU A 154 3.15 -8.05 5.37
C LEU A 154 2.04 -8.71 4.53
N GLU A 155 1.28 -7.93 3.76
CA GLU A 155 0.21 -8.45 2.88
C GLU A 155 0.74 -9.49 1.88
N ARG A 156 1.95 -9.27 1.34
CA ARG A 156 2.62 -10.23 0.47
C ARG A 156 2.94 -11.53 1.21
N PHE A 157 3.51 -11.46 2.42
CA PHE A 157 3.86 -12.64 3.20
C PHE A 157 2.64 -13.44 3.65
N GLU A 158 1.59 -12.77 4.10
CA GLU A 158 0.31 -13.39 4.47
C GLU A 158 -0.34 -14.09 3.28
N ARG A 159 -0.32 -13.46 2.09
CA ARG A 159 -0.82 -14.09 0.87
C ARG A 159 -0.02 -15.33 0.48
N GLU A 160 1.31 -15.28 0.59
CA GLU A 160 2.17 -16.42 0.28
C GLU A 160 1.92 -17.61 1.22
N GLU A 161 1.72 -17.36 2.52
CA GLU A 161 1.37 -18.40 3.49
C GLU A 161 -0.02 -19.02 3.21
N ALA A 162 -1.01 -18.18 2.86
CA ALA A 162 -2.35 -18.63 2.51
C ALA A 162 -2.40 -19.46 1.21
N ASP A 163 -1.51 -19.19 0.26
CA ASP A 163 -1.39 -19.96 -0.98
C ASP A 163 -0.76 -21.34 -0.72
N VAL A 164 0.28 -21.39 0.12
CA VAL A 164 0.91 -22.65 0.57
C VAL A 164 -0.10 -23.52 1.33
N ALA A 165 -0.94 -22.93 2.18
CA ALA A 165 -1.97 -23.66 2.92
C ALA A 165 -3.07 -24.29 2.02
N LYS A 166 -3.21 -23.83 0.76
CA LYS A 166 -4.20 -24.33 -0.20
C LYS A 166 -3.67 -25.44 -1.12
N ILE A 167 -2.40 -25.84 -1.01
CA ILE A 167 -1.86 -26.95 -1.79
C ILE A 167 -2.44 -28.25 -1.20
N PRO A 168 -3.33 -28.98 -1.93
CA PRO A 168 -3.76 -30.29 -1.45
C PRO A 168 -2.53 -31.18 -1.36
N ALA A 169 -2.36 -31.86 -0.21
CA ALA A 169 -1.28 -32.80 0.02
C ALA A 169 -1.12 -33.70 -1.21
N LYS A 170 0.00 -33.53 -1.92
CA LYS A 170 0.33 -34.32 -3.10
C LYS A 170 0.28 -35.78 -2.68
N GLU A 171 -0.66 -36.55 -3.25
CA GLU A 171 -0.72 -38.00 -3.04
C GLU A 171 0.68 -38.59 -3.26
N PRO A 172 1.15 -39.48 -2.37
CA PRO A 172 2.49 -40.05 -2.51
C PRO A 172 2.57 -40.75 -3.86
N VAL A 173 3.50 -40.30 -4.70
CA VAL A 173 3.90 -41.02 -5.91
C VAL A 173 4.43 -42.37 -5.46
N VAL A 174 3.57 -43.38 -5.51
CA VAL A 174 3.95 -44.79 -5.43
C VAL A 174 4.74 -45.08 -6.69
N THR A 175 6.06 -44.96 -6.60
CA THR A 175 6.99 -45.56 -7.55
C THR A 175 6.83 -47.08 -7.45
N ALA A 176 6.09 -47.68 -8.37
CA ALA A 176 6.09 -49.12 -8.55
C ALA A 176 7.46 -49.55 -9.13
N PRO A 177 8.13 -50.57 -8.58
CA PRO A 177 9.37 -51.08 -9.15
C PRO A 177 9.07 -51.88 -10.43
N ARG A 178 9.80 -51.58 -11.50
CA ARG A 178 10.02 -52.51 -12.62
C ARG A 178 11.46 -52.45 -13.06
#